data_AF-A0A0G4LKR1-F1
#
_entry.id   AF-A0A0G4LKR1-F1
#
_cell.length_a   1.000
_cell.length_b   1.000
_cell.length_c   1.000
_cell.angle_alpha   90.00
_cell.angle_beta   90.00
_cell.angle_gamma   90.00
#
_symmetry.space_group_name_H-M   'P 1'
#
loop_
_entity.id
_entity.type
_entity.pdbx_description
1 polymer ?
#
loop_
_entity_poly.entity_id
_entity_poly.type
_entity_poly.pdbx_seq_one_letter_code
_entity_poly.pdbx_strand_id
1 'polypeptide(L)'
;MAELFLESQQHVFLHRIPFALLTRGRLGTKMVKLNAFVFGLALRHAVAAEPPSKAGSARGRLTILAHNDLENEPSPGSGAVLIDRVQDQASALKACGRLSEALWFGEGDELSFASLKTSLAYEVYKKNYPSNTKFWIASGDGCKCRAIGTDGSLHHQKCSDRLPVLCSQSAPVSSATADVTSSSFQVTQKVGDAQFTGYRDFYTWKFRGVRYAPTPQRFDYSTTLRPKGSISALTAGADCLQHNAPGSSDDCLFLNIWATSLPASTGGRTQAKPALKPVLVYIHGGGYVEGSGKNGNLDLTNIASRGDIVAVSINYRLGNTGMIAFNDGIHKGNIALGDQISALKWVAENIAAFGGDPDRVTISGESAGAMSVRNLL
;
A
#
# COMPACT_ATOMS: atom_id res chain seq x y z
N MET A 1 11.24 42.97 -11.56
CA MET A 1 11.22 41.55 -11.97
C MET A 1 10.74 40.69 -10.81
N ALA A 2 9.48 40.92 -10.41
CA ALA A 2 8.74 40.19 -9.39
C ALA A 2 7.26 40.50 -9.66
N GLU A 3 6.77 40.01 -10.79
CA GLU A 3 5.37 40.08 -11.26
C GLU A 3 5.35 39.35 -12.59
N LEU A 4 4.95 38.07 -12.59
CA LEU A 4 4.54 37.25 -13.76
C LEU A 4 4.36 35.74 -13.43
N PHE A 5 4.44 35.32 -12.16
CA PHE A 5 4.26 33.92 -11.75
C PHE A 5 2.97 33.65 -10.95
N LEU A 6 1.92 34.43 -11.19
CA LEU A 6 0.63 34.32 -10.50
C LEU A 6 -0.55 34.49 -11.47
N GLU A 7 -0.59 33.69 -12.54
CA GLU A 7 -1.82 33.52 -13.34
C GLU A 7 -1.70 32.30 -14.27
N SER A 8 -2.05 31.12 -13.76
CA SER A 8 -2.65 30.00 -14.54
C SER A 8 -2.95 28.80 -13.62
N GLN A 9 -3.60 29.08 -12.49
CA GLN A 9 -4.32 28.08 -11.73
C GLN A 9 -5.80 28.31 -12.02
N GLN A 10 -6.38 27.50 -12.90
CA GLN A 10 -7.78 27.06 -12.90
C GLN A 10 -8.11 26.42 -14.24
N HIS A 11 -8.33 25.10 -14.24
CA HIS A 11 -9.41 24.39 -14.93
C HIS A 11 -9.11 22.88 -14.85
N VAL A 12 -9.41 22.28 -13.70
CA VAL A 12 -9.51 20.83 -13.56
C VAL A 12 -10.95 20.45 -13.91
N PHE A 13 -11.14 19.84 -15.09
CA PHE A 13 -12.42 19.25 -15.47
C PHE A 13 -12.58 17.91 -14.75
N LEU A 14 -13.59 17.83 -13.90
CA LEU A 14 -14.00 16.64 -13.16
C LEU A 14 -15.07 15.89 -13.96
N HIS A 15 -14.79 14.66 -14.40
CA HIS A 15 -15.84 13.77 -14.88
C HIS A 15 -15.72 12.37 -14.26
N ARG A 16 -16.84 11.91 -13.69
CA ARG A 16 -17.04 10.56 -13.13
C ARG A 16 -17.64 9.66 -14.22
N ILE A 17 -17.13 8.44 -14.36
CA ILE A 17 -17.65 7.42 -15.29
C ILE A 17 -18.19 6.23 -14.48
N PRO A 18 -19.46 5.81 -14.63
CA PRO A 18 -19.96 4.55 -14.08
C PRO A 18 -19.86 3.41 -15.11
N PHE A 19 -19.37 2.23 -14.69
CA PHE A 19 -19.34 1.01 -15.51
C PHE A 19 -20.40 -0.01 -15.06
N ALA A 20 -21.13 -0.58 -16.01
CA ALA A 20 -22.14 -1.62 -15.81
C ALA A 20 -21.64 -3.02 -16.24
N LEU A 21 -22.04 -4.03 -15.46
CA LEU A 21 -21.70 -5.46 -15.60
C LEU A 21 -22.37 -6.14 -16.81
N LEU A 22 -21.66 -7.08 -17.42
CA LEU A 22 -22.24 -8.21 -18.18
C LEU A 22 -21.55 -9.52 -17.77
N THR A 23 -22.36 -10.55 -17.53
CA THR A 23 -21.97 -11.89 -17.05
C THR A 23 -22.28 -12.98 -18.09
N ARG A 24 -21.72 -14.18 -17.84
CA ARG A 24 -21.88 -15.53 -18.48
C ARG A 24 -20.67 -15.93 -19.34
N GLY A 25 -20.12 -17.14 -19.29
CA GLY A 25 -20.44 -18.37 -18.56
C GLY A 25 -19.97 -19.61 -19.35
N ARG A 26 -19.54 -20.67 -18.63
CA ARG A 26 -19.23 -22.08 -19.03
C ARG A 26 -17.80 -22.38 -19.54
N LEU A 27 -17.00 -23.19 -18.84
CA LEU A 27 -17.00 -24.65 -18.52
C LEU A 27 -16.37 -25.52 -19.64
N GLY A 28 -15.25 -26.16 -19.30
CA GLY A 28 -14.57 -27.16 -20.12
C GLY A 28 -13.41 -27.81 -19.36
N THR A 29 -13.71 -28.89 -18.65
CA THR A 29 -12.78 -29.81 -17.97
C THR A 29 -11.92 -30.61 -18.95
N LYS A 30 -10.66 -30.92 -18.58
CA LYS A 30 -10.07 -32.27 -18.69
C LYS A 30 -8.78 -32.43 -17.87
N MET A 31 -8.75 -33.52 -17.09
CA MET A 31 -7.62 -34.06 -16.32
C MET A 31 -6.62 -34.77 -17.25
N VAL A 32 -5.33 -34.72 -16.91
CA VAL A 32 -4.36 -35.81 -17.16
C VAL A 32 -3.43 -35.97 -15.95
N LYS A 33 -3.25 -37.22 -15.51
CA LYS A 33 -2.41 -37.70 -14.39
C LYS A 33 -0.92 -37.72 -14.80
N LEU A 34 -0.04 -37.18 -13.95
CA LEU A 34 0.88 -37.88 -13.01
C LEU A 34 1.99 -38.72 -13.68
N ASN A 35 3.25 -38.33 -13.45
CA ASN A 35 4.34 -39.27 -13.17
C ASN A 35 5.43 -38.58 -12.33
N ALA A 36 5.74 -39.21 -11.20
CA ALA A 36 6.74 -38.80 -10.24
C ALA A 36 8.11 -39.36 -10.64
N PHE A 37 9.17 -38.58 -10.45
CA PHE A 37 10.53 -39.09 -10.34
C PHE A 37 11.18 -38.47 -9.11
N VAL A 38 11.58 -39.35 -8.20
CA VAL A 38 12.31 -39.05 -6.97
C VAL A 38 13.80 -39.15 -7.28
N PHE A 39 14.57 -38.11 -6.96
CA PHE A 39 16.01 -38.22 -6.74
C PHE A 39 16.37 -37.37 -5.51
N GLY A 40 17.06 -38.02 -4.57
CA GLY A 40 17.42 -37.45 -3.27
C GLY A 40 18.81 -36.82 -3.20
N LEU A 41 18.97 -36.08 -2.10
CA LEU A 41 20.18 -35.56 -1.44
C LEU A 41 20.92 -34.37 -2.05
N ALA A 42 20.73 -33.21 -1.42
CA ALA A 42 21.79 -32.49 -0.70
C ALA A 42 21.16 -31.52 0.32
N LEU A 43 21.27 -31.83 1.63
CA LEU A 43 20.91 -30.89 2.70
C LEU A 43 21.89 -29.71 2.69
N ARG A 44 21.43 -28.57 2.19
CA ARG A 44 21.99 -27.26 2.56
C ARG A 44 21.16 -26.73 3.72
N HIS A 45 21.86 -26.17 4.70
CA HIS A 45 21.27 -25.63 5.93
C HIS A 45 20.15 -24.66 5.57
N ALA A 46 18.91 -25.07 5.84
CA ALA A 46 17.77 -24.18 5.82
C ALA A 46 17.94 -23.24 7.01
N VAL A 47 18.41 -22.03 6.75
CA VAL A 47 18.07 -20.90 7.61
C VAL A 47 16.54 -20.83 7.52
N ALA A 48 15.87 -21.32 8.56
CA ALA A 48 14.43 -21.19 8.67
C ALA A 48 14.15 -19.68 8.62
N ALA A 49 13.63 -19.20 7.50
CA ALA A 49 13.00 -17.89 7.45
C ALA A 49 11.95 -17.90 8.55
N GLU A 50 12.11 -17.01 9.54
CA GLU A 50 11.08 -16.80 10.53
C GLU A 50 9.75 -16.61 9.81
N PRO A 51 8.67 -17.30 10.25
CA PRO A 51 7.38 -17.11 9.62
C PRO A 51 7.05 -15.61 9.65
N PRO A 52 6.47 -15.05 8.57
CA PRO A 52 6.10 -13.65 8.53
C PRO A 52 5.30 -13.30 9.78
N SER A 53 5.50 -12.09 10.30
CA SER A 53 4.75 -11.62 11.46
C SER A 53 3.26 -11.90 11.22
N LYS A 54 2.56 -12.45 12.23
CA LYS A 54 1.13 -12.76 12.15
C LYS A 54 0.28 -11.47 12.17
N ALA A 55 0.78 -10.37 11.61
CA ALA A 55 0.15 -9.06 11.55
C ALA A 55 -1.20 -9.11 10.82
N GLY A 56 -1.37 -9.99 9.82
CA GLY A 56 -2.68 -10.29 9.22
C GLY A 56 -3.73 -10.86 10.19
N SER A 57 -3.34 -11.19 11.43
CA SER A 57 -4.23 -11.65 12.51
C SER A 57 -4.53 -10.59 13.58
N ALA A 58 -3.95 -9.38 13.49
CA ALA A 58 -4.38 -8.23 14.27
C ALA A 58 -5.77 -7.82 13.73
N ARG A 59 -6.81 -8.54 14.16
CA ARG A 59 -8.20 -8.32 13.76
C ARG A 59 -8.50 -6.82 13.94
N GLY A 60 -8.79 -6.09 12.86
CA GLY A 60 -9.01 -4.63 12.89
C GLY A 60 -8.31 -3.91 11.74
N ARG A 61 -8.72 -2.67 11.47
CA ARG A 61 -8.00 -1.73 10.60
C ARG A 61 -6.73 -1.29 11.31
N LEU A 62 -5.63 -1.27 10.57
CA LEU A 62 -4.33 -0.82 11.04
C LEU A 62 -4.06 0.56 10.44
N THR A 63 -3.75 1.57 11.25
CA THR A 63 -3.45 2.93 10.76
C THR A 63 -2.15 3.41 11.36
N ILE A 64 -1.22 3.88 10.54
CA ILE A 64 0.00 4.53 11.00
C ILE A 64 -0.37 5.98 11.36
N LEU A 65 -0.11 6.36 12.60
CA LEU A 65 -0.20 7.72 13.11
C LEU A 65 1.22 8.25 13.23
N ALA A 66 1.62 9.11 12.30
CA ALA A 66 2.94 9.73 12.29
C ALA A 66 2.83 11.09 11.61
N HIS A 67 3.46 12.11 12.20
CA HIS A 67 3.61 13.40 11.54
C HIS A 67 4.80 13.33 10.59
N ASN A 68 4.57 13.53 9.30
CA ASN A 68 5.64 13.59 8.29
C ASN A 68 5.93 15.04 7.97
N ASP A 69 7.00 15.59 8.53
CA ASP A 69 7.49 16.96 8.31
C ASP A 69 8.42 17.10 7.10
N LEU A 70 8.74 15.99 6.42
CA LEU A 70 9.68 15.84 5.29
C LEU A 70 11.17 15.83 5.67
N GLU A 71 11.52 15.92 6.95
CA GLU A 71 12.92 15.88 7.40
C GLU A 71 13.45 14.45 7.56
N ASN A 72 12.57 13.44 7.54
CA ASN A 72 12.90 12.01 7.66
C ASN A 72 13.62 11.60 8.97
N GLU A 73 13.51 12.40 10.02
CA GLU A 73 14.17 12.17 11.32
C GLU A 73 13.13 12.05 12.46
N PRO A 74 12.32 10.97 12.51
CA PRO A 74 11.28 10.84 13.52
C PRO A 74 11.88 10.65 14.91
N SER A 75 11.41 11.44 15.88
CA SER A 75 11.80 11.27 17.28
C SER A 75 11.21 9.99 17.89
N PRO A 76 11.88 9.35 18.86
CA PRO A 76 11.32 8.21 19.59
C PRO A 76 9.92 8.52 20.14
N GLY A 77 8.96 7.61 19.92
CA GLY A 77 7.58 7.79 20.39
C GLY A 77 6.71 8.73 19.54
N SER A 78 7.27 9.43 18.55
CA SER A 78 6.51 10.35 17.68
C SER A 78 5.51 9.66 16.74
N GLY A 79 5.59 8.34 16.61
CA GLY A 79 4.72 7.51 15.79
C GLY A 79 4.06 6.38 16.56
N ALA A 80 2.89 5.95 16.11
CA ALA A 80 2.16 4.81 16.63
C ALA A 80 1.42 4.06 15.53
N VAL A 81 1.21 2.76 15.71
CA VAL A 81 0.26 1.99 14.90
C VAL A 81 -1.05 1.84 15.68
N LEU A 82 -2.11 2.46 15.18
CA LEU A 82 -3.45 2.37 15.73
C LEU A 82 -4.16 1.11 15.21
N ILE A 83 -4.62 0.28 16.14
CA ILE A 83 -5.51 -0.85 15.89
C ILE A 83 -6.92 -0.44 16.32
N ASP A 84 -7.85 -0.34 15.37
CA ASP A 84 -9.20 0.18 15.63
C ASP A 84 -10.09 -0.75 16.47
N ARG A 85 -9.82 -2.05 16.43
CA ARG A 85 -10.66 -3.05 17.08
C ARG A 85 -10.56 -2.90 18.58
N VAL A 86 -11.70 -2.59 19.19
CA VAL A 86 -11.84 -2.53 20.64
C VAL A 86 -11.54 -3.89 21.27
N GLN A 87 -10.67 -3.90 22.27
CA GLN A 87 -10.24 -5.11 22.96
C GLN A 87 -9.82 -4.83 24.40
N ASP A 88 -9.69 -5.89 25.19
CA ASP A 88 -9.15 -5.79 26.56
C ASP A 88 -7.63 -5.60 26.53
N GLN A 89 -7.05 -5.18 27.65
CA GLN A 89 -5.63 -4.83 27.70
C GLN A 89 -4.71 -6.02 27.40
N ALA A 90 -5.05 -7.23 27.87
CA ALA A 90 -4.27 -8.43 27.60
C ALA A 90 -4.29 -8.80 26.10
N SER A 91 -5.42 -8.60 25.43
CA SER A 91 -5.53 -8.76 23.98
C SER A 91 -4.80 -7.65 23.22
N ALA A 92 -4.78 -6.42 23.74
CA ALA A 92 -4.05 -5.29 23.18
C ALA A 92 -2.54 -5.57 23.14
N LEU A 93 -1.96 -6.07 24.23
CA LEU A 93 -0.55 -6.51 24.29
C LEU A 93 -0.24 -7.55 23.20
N LYS A 94 -1.10 -8.57 23.06
CA LYS A 94 -0.94 -9.61 22.02
C LYS A 94 -1.11 -9.06 20.61
N ALA A 95 -1.94 -8.03 20.42
CA ALA A 95 -2.19 -7.41 19.13
C ALA A 95 -0.96 -6.62 18.67
N CYS A 96 -0.35 -5.80 19.54
CA CYS A 96 0.91 -5.13 19.24
C CYS A 96 2.04 -6.13 19.00
N GLY A 97 2.14 -7.19 19.83
CA GLY A 97 3.16 -8.23 19.64
C GLY A 97 3.09 -8.94 18.28
N ARG A 98 1.90 -9.01 17.64
CA ARG A 98 1.77 -9.56 16.27
C ARG A 98 2.31 -8.64 15.18
N LEU A 99 2.45 -7.35 15.48
CA LEU A 99 3.10 -6.35 14.64
C LEU A 99 4.60 -6.24 14.95
N SER A 100 5.12 -7.08 15.85
CA SER A 100 6.45 -6.94 16.46
C SER A 100 6.63 -5.58 17.15
N GLU A 101 5.58 -5.11 17.81
CA GLU A 101 5.54 -3.84 18.54
C GLU A 101 5.10 -4.05 19.99
N ALA A 102 5.40 -3.06 20.83
CA ALA A 102 4.87 -2.96 22.18
C ALA A 102 3.61 -2.07 22.20
N LEU A 103 2.92 -1.99 23.33
CA LEU A 103 2.00 -0.87 23.54
C LEU A 103 2.79 0.44 23.48
N TRP A 104 2.23 1.45 22.85
CA TRP A 104 2.87 2.75 22.73
C TRP A 104 3.15 3.32 24.11
N PHE A 105 4.38 3.77 24.35
CA PHE A 105 4.82 4.31 25.62
C PHE A 105 5.17 5.79 25.44
N GLY A 106 4.31 6.66 25.95
CA GLY A 106 4.59 8.08 26.08
C GLY A 106 5.14 8.33 27.46
N GLU A 107 6.45 8.48 27.57
CA GLU A 107 7.07 9.00 28.78
C GLU A 107 7.15 10.53 28.67
N GLY A 108 6.47 11.22 29.59
CA GLY A 108 6.91 12.46 30.22
C GLY A 108 7.11 13.75 29.42
N ASP A 109 7.49 13.72 28.15
CA ASP A 109 7.79 14.92 27.37
C ASP A 109 6.60 15.30 26.49
N GLU A 110 6.06 16.51 26.68
CA GLU A 110 4.98 17.10 25.87
C GLU A 110 5.26 16.97 24.36
N LEU A 111 6.53 16.96 23.97
CA LEU A 111 7.00 16.87 22.59
C LEU A 111 6.70 15.51 21.93
N SER A 112 6.79 14.40 22.66
CA SER A 112 6.54 13.05 22.09
C SER A 112 5.06 12.84 21.73
N PHE A 113 4.16 13.36 22.56
CA PHE A 113 2.73 13.31 22.29
C PHE A 113 2.28 14.37 21.28
N ALA A 114 3.00 15.48 21.10
CA ALA A 114 2.61 16.54 20.17
C ALA A 114 2.33 16.03 18.74
N SER A 115 3.19 15.14 18.23
CA SER A 115 3.03 14.53 16.89
C SER A 115 1.81 13.61 16.81
N LEU A 116 1.56 12.82 17.86
CA LEU A 116 0.39 11.93 17.93
C LEU A 116 -0.91 12.69 18.19
N LYS A 117 -0.87 13.79 18.95
CA LYS A 117 -2.02 14.65 19.23
C LYS A 117 -2.65 15.15 17.94
N THR A 118 -1.82 15.65 17.03
CA THR A 118 -2.27 16.10 15.71
C THR A 118 -2.90 14.97 14.91
N SER A 119 -2.28 13.79 14.92
CA SER A 119 -2.79 12.60 14.21
C SER A 119 -4.12 12.10 14.80
N LEU A 120 -4.27 12.06 16.13
CA LEU A 120 -5.49 11.67 16.82
C LEU A 120 -6.61 12.70 16.64
N ALA A 121 -6.29 13.99 16.71
CA ALA A 121 -7.22 15.07 16.41
C ALA A 121 -7.74 14.98 14.96
N TYR A 122 -6.87 14.61 14.02
CA TYR A 122 -7.28 14.38 12.63
C TYR A 122 -8.23 13.18 12.49
N GLU A 123 -8.02 12.10 13.25
CA GLU A 123 -8.95 10.96 13.28
C GLU A 123 -10.32 11.34 13.87
N VAL A 124 -10.37 12.25 14.86
CA VAL A 124 -11.61 12.84 15.38
C VAL A 124 -12.28 13.73 14.33
N TYR A 125 -11.51 14.58 13.64
CA TYR A 125 -12.00 15.43 12.54
C TYR A 125 -12.64 14.61 11.41
N LYS A 126 -12.00 13.49 11.04
CA LYS A 126 -12.53 12.51 10.07
C LYS A 126 -13.76 11.75 10.57
N LYS A 127 -14.19 11.97 11.81
CA LYS A 127 -15.29 11.27 12.49
C LYS A 127 -15.07 9.76 12.61
N ASN A 128 -13.81 9.32 12.60
CA ASN A 128 -13.47 7.93 12.86
C ASN A 128 -13.61 7.59 14.35
N TYR A 129 -13.44 8.58 15.23
CA TYR A 129 -13.58 8.44 16.67
C TYR A 129 -14.26 9.67 17.30
N PRO A 130 -15.14 9.48 18.31
CA PRO A 130 -15.56 10.56 19.19
C PRO A 130 -14.38 11.22 19.92
N SER A 131 -14.49 12.50 20.27
CA SER A 131 -13.46 13.27 20.98
C SER A 131 -13.19 12.81 22.42
N ASN A 132 -14.03 11.93 22.99
CA ASN A 132 -13.81 11.33 24.31
C ASN A 132 -13.26 9.90 24.23
N THR A 133 -12.83 9.45 23.04
CA THR A 133 -12.27 8.13 22.84
C THR A 133 -10.94 8.00 23.60
N LYS A 134 -10.74 6.82 24.20
CA LYS A 134 -9.52 6.45 24.91
C LYS A 134 -8.84 5.29 24.19
N PHE A 135 -7.52 5.25 24.22
CA PHE A 135 -6.71 4.21 23.58
C PHE A 135 -5.78 3.54 24.58
N TRP A 136 -5.67 2.21 24.52
CA TRP A 136 -4.70 1.47 25.32
C TRP A 136 -3.26 1.90 24.98
N ILE A 137 -2.48 2.17 26.03
CA ILE A 137 -1.05 2.49 25.97
C ILE A 137 -0.28 1.70 27.02
N ALA A 138 1.05 1.71 26.94
CA ALA A 138 1.91 1.11 27.94
C ALA A 138 1.84 1.87 29.28
N SER A 139 2.16 1.16 30.35
CA SER A 139 2.19 1.68 31.70
C SER A 139 3.62 1.91 32.17
N GLY A 140 3.93 3.12 32.64
CA GLY A 140 5.20 3.41 33.33
C GLY A 140 4.93 3.46 34.81
N ASP A 141 5.35 2.44 35.57
CA ASP A 141 5.36 2.43 37.06
C ASP A 141 4.06 2.02 37.78
N GLY A 142 3.78 0.71 37.81
CA GLY A 142 2.87 0.08 38.79
C GLY A 142 1.38 0.01 38.43
N CYS A 143 0.91 0.86 37.53
CA CYS A 143 -0.47 0.84 37.04
C CYS A 143 -0.65 -0.21 35.93
N LYS A 144 -1.35 -1.34 36.13
CA LYS A 144 -1.36 -2.42 35.10
C LYS A 144 -2.05 -2.05 33.78
N CYS A 145 -3.01 -1.12 33.80
CA CYS A 145 -3.87 -0.83 32.65
C CYS A 145 -4.14 0.68 32.54
N ARG A 146 -3.53 1.31 31.53
CA ARG A 146 -3.53 2.75 31.32
C ARG A 146 -3.97 3.08 29.89
N ALA A 147 -4.72 4.16 29.74
CA ALA A 147 -5.19 4.64 28.44
C ALA A 147 -4.88 6.13 28.26
N ILE A 148 -4.80 6.57 27.02
CA ILE A 148 -4.65 7.99 26.65
C ILE A 148 -5.90 8.47 25.91
N GLY A 149 -6.38 9.66 26.25
CA GLY A 149 -7.44 10.34 25.51
C GLY A 149 -6.92 10.95 24.21
N THR A 150 -7.81 11.34 23.30
CA THR A 150 -7.43 12.07 22.07
C THR A 150 -6.78 13.43 22.36
N ASP A 151 -7.00 13.99 23.55
CA ASP A 151 -6.41 15.23 24.05
C ASP A 151 -5.04 15.05 24.72
N GLY A 152 -4.60 13.80 24.95
CA GLY A 152 -3.37 13.45 25.65
C GLY A 152 -3.54 13.17 27.13
N SER A 153 -4.74 13.33 27.68
CA SER A 153 -4.99 13.05 29.08
C SER A 153 -4.80 11.55 29.38
N LEU A 154 -4.09 11.24 30.46
CA LEU A 154 -3.84 9.87 30.89
C LEU A 154 -4.95 9.41 31.84
N HIS A 155 -5.43 8.17 31.63
CA HIS A 155 -6.53 7.58 32.39
C HIS A 155 -6.14 6.21 32.92
N HIS A 156 -6.47 5.95 34.19
CA HIS A 156 -6.57 4.59 34.69
C HIS A 156 -7.85 3.93 34.14
N GLN A 157 -7.78 2.67 33.75
CA GLN A 157 -8.91 1.91 33.20
C GLN A 157 -8.92 0.50 33.78
N LYS A 158 -10.09 -0.15 33.84
CA LYS A 158 -10.16 -1.56 34.21
C LYS A 158 -9.58 -2.36 33.06
N CYS A 159 -8.72 -3.32 33.34
CA CYS A 159 -8.06 -4.12 32.30
C CYS A 159 -9.03 -4.88 31.37
N SER A 160 -10.26 -5.09 31.82
CA SER A 160 -11.37 -5.68 31.07
C SER A 160 -12.09 -4.71 30.14
N ASP A 161 -11.85 -3.41 30.25
CA ASP A 161 -12.46 -2.40 29.39
C ASP A 161 -12.08 -2.64 27.92
N ARG A 162 -12.95 -2.26 26.99
CA ARG A 162 -12.77 -2.53 25.56
C ARG A 162 -12.42 -1.22 24.86
N LEU A 163 -11.14 -1.03 24.55
CA LEU A 163 -10.64 0.20 23.90
C LEU A 163 -9.85 -0.15 22.63
N PRO A 164 -9.78 0.76 21.65
CA PRO A 164 -8.77 0.69 20.59
C PRO A 164 -7.36 0.80 21.17
N VAL A 165 -6.34 0.47 20.37
CA VAL A 165 -4.96 0.29 20.86
C VAL A 165 -3.98 1.13 20.08
N LEU A 166 -3.07 1.80 20.78
CA LEU A 166 -1.86 2.39 20.20
C LEU A 166 -0.69 1.46 20.47
N CYS A 167 -0.09 0.94 19.41
CA CYS A 167 1.17 0.22 19.45
C CYS A 167 2.32 1.17 19.12
N SER A 168 3.53 0.87 19.59
CA SER A 168 4.74 1.55 19.13
C SER A 168 4.88 1.43 17.60
N GLN A 169 5.65 2.35 17.01
CA GLN A 169 6.06 2.28 15.61
C GLN A 169 7.59 2.34 15.59
N SER A 170 8.20 1.18 15.38
CA SER A 170 9.66 0.99 15.38
C SER A 170 10.23 0.77 13.97
N ALA A 171 9.38 0.72 12.94
CA ALA A 171 9.84 0.57 11.57
C ALA A 171 10.68 1.79 11.14
N PRO A 172 11.79 1.58 10.41
CA PRO A 172 12.66 2.66 9.98
C PRO A 172 11.96 3.53 8.93
N VAL A 173 12.46 4.75 8.73
CA VAL A 173 12.07 5.58 7.58
C VAL A 173 12.63 4.96 6.30
N SER A 174 11.83 4.96 5.23
CA SER A 174 12.32 4.49 3.93
C SER A 174 13.39 5.41 3.36
N SER A 175 14.38 4.81 2.71
CA SER A 175 15.38 5.53 1.93
C SER A 175 15.14 5.33 0.44
N ALA A 176 15.66 6.23 -0.39
CA ALA A 176 15.59 6.08 -1.84
C ALA A 176 16.39 4.87 -2.37
N THR A 177 17.30 4.32 -1.57
CA THR A 177 18.29 3.31 -1.99
C THR A 177 18.02 1.92 -1.43
N ALA A 178 17.22 1.78 -0.37
CA ALA A 178 16.93 0.50 0.24
C ALA A 178 15.57 0.45 0.94
N ASP A 179 14.83 -0.63 0.68
CA ASP A 179 13.62 -1.04 1.40
C ASP A 179 13.99 -1.96 2.58
N VAL A 180 13.45 -1.68 3.77
CA VAL A 180 13.65 -2.55 4.95
C VAL A 180 12.48 -3.51 5.10
N THR A 181 12.65 -4.74 4.61
CA THR A 181 11.57 -5.74 4.50
C THR A 181 11.64 -6.86 5.55
N SER A 182 12.26 -6.58 6.71
CA SER A 182 12.40 -7.54 7.80
C SER A 182 11.04 -8.13 8.21
N SER A 183 11.02 -9.40 8.61
CA SER A 183 9.81 -10.14 9.05
C SER A 183 9.03 -9.36 10.13
N SER A 184 9.73 -8.62 11.00
CA SER A 184 9.14 -7.77 12.04
C SER A 184 8.21 -6.68 11.50
N PHE A 185 8.45 -6.17 10.29
CA PHE A 185 7.68 -5.09 9.69
C PHE A 185 6.69 -5.56 8.64
N GLN A 186 6.64 -6.87 8.36
CA GLN A 186 5.74 -7.43 7.35
C GLN A 186 4.27 -7.37 7.78
N VAL A 187 3.37 -7.40 6.81
CA VAL A 187 1.92 -7.51 7.01
C VAL A 187 1.30 -8.34 5.90
N THR A 188 0.24 -9.08 6.23
CA THR A 188 -0.54 -9.82 5.24
C THR A 188 -1.88 -9.15 4.99
N GLN A 189 -2.16 -8.80 3.73
CA GLN A 189 -3.42 -8.22 3.27
C GLN A 189 -4.15 -9.21 2.36
N LYS A 190 -5.42 -9.48 2.65
CA LYS A 190 -6.26 -10.34 1.80
C LYS A 190 -6.90 -9.52 0.67
N VAL A 191 -6.83 -10.04 -0.56
CA VAL A 191 -7.39 -9.42 -1.77
C VAL A 191 -8.09 -10.52 -2.58
N GLY A 192 -9.41 -10.63 -2.46
CA GLY A 192 -10.15 -11.76 -3.04
C GLY A 192 -9.60 -13.12 -2.57
N ASP A 193 -9.14 -13.94 -3.50
CA ASP A 193 -8.52 -15.26 -3.26
C ASP A 193 -7.00 -15.20 -3.04
N ALA A 194 -6.43 -13.99 -2.99
CA ALA A 194 -5.01 -13.77 -2.75
C ALA A 194 -4.71 -13.29 -1.33
N GLN A 195 -3.49 -13.57 -0.87
CA GLN A 195 -2.89 -13.02 0.33
C GLN A 195 -1.56 -12.37 -0.05
N PHE A 196 -1.51 -11.04 0.06
CA PHE A 196 -0.32 -10.24 -0.22
C PHE A 196 0.48 -10.05 1.05
N THR A 197 1.78 -10.34 1.01
CA THR A 197 2.72 -9.98 2.08
C THR A 197 3.44 -8.70 1.69
N GLY A 198 3.09 -7.59 2.34
CA GLY A 198 3.78 -6.31 2.26
C GLY A 198 4.60 -6.05 3.51
N TYR A 199 5.06 -4.82 3.69
CA TYR A 199 5.77 -4.37 4.88
C TYR A 199 5.38 -2.92 5.23
N ARG A 200 5.82 -2.42 6.38
CA ARG A 200 5.71 -0.99 6.71
C ARG A 200 7.09 -0.36 6.83
N ASP A 201 7.15 0.92 6.50
CA ASP A 201 8.15 1.81 7.05
C ASP A 201 7.52 2.64 8.18
N PHE A 202 8.19 3.71 8.60
CA PHE A 202 7.69 4.58 9.64
C PHE A 202 6.34 5.25 9.29
N TYR A 203 6.08 5.55 8.01
CA TYR A 203 4.97 6.40 7.55
C TYR A 203 3.85 5.65 6.81
N THR A 204 4.17 4.54 6.14
CA THR A 204 3.30 3.85 5.19
C THR A 204 3.47 2.33 5.21
N TRP A 205 2.38 1.64 4.91
CA TRP A 205 2.37 0.26 4.45
C TRP A 205 2.69 0.23 2.96
N LYS A 206 3.61 -0.63 2.56
CA LYS A 206 4.11 -0.79 1.19
C LYS A 206 3.86 -2.20 0.66
N PHE A 207 3.40 -2.26 -0.58
CA PHE A 207 3.30 -3.48 -1.39
C PHE A 207 3.99 -3.21 -2.71
N ARG A 208 5.21 -3.73 -2.86
CA ARG A 208 6.09 -3.49 -4.02
C ARG A 208 6.01 -4.67 -4.98
N GLY A 209 6.09 -4.42 -6.29
CA GLY A 209 6.14 -5.49 -7.29
C GLY A 209 4.84 -6.29 -7.45
N VAL A 210 3.70 -5.64 -7.23
CA VAL A 210 2.38 -6.26 -7.42
C VAL A 210 2.10 -6.42 -8.91
N ARG A 211 2.00 -7.66 -9.39
CA ARG A 211 1.71 -7.94 -10.80
C ARG A 211 0.26 -7.59 -11.14
N TYR A 212 0.06 -6.68 -12.09
CA TYR A 212 -1.29 -6.29 -12.54
C TYR A 212 -1.72 -6.97 -13.85
N ALA A 213 -0.79 -7.59 -14.58
CA ALA A 213 -1.04 -8.32 -15.81
C ALA A 213 -0.07 -9.52 -15.93
N PRO A 214 -0.49 -10.65 -16.55
CA PRO A 214 0.46 -11.69 -16.93
C PRO A 214 1.44 -11.13 -17.98
N THR A 215 2.62 -11.73 -18.10
CA THR A 215 3.55 -11.38 -19.18
C THR A 215 2.89 -11.68 -20.52
N PRO A 216 2.54 -10.65 -21.32
CA PRO A 216 1.92 -10.87 -22.62
C PRO A 216 2.95 -11.45 -23.59
N GLN A 217 2.48 -12.07 -24.67
CA GLN A 217 3.38 -12.31 -25.79
C GLN A 217 3.89 -10.98 -26.31
N ARG A 218 5.09 -10.99 -26.90
CA ARG A 218 5.70 -9.76 -27.37
C ARG A 218 4.77 -9.09 -28.39
N PHE A 219 4.50 -7.80 -28.16
CA PHE A 219 3.59 -6.94 -28.93
C PHE A 219 2.07 -7.19 -28.77
N ASP A 220 1.66 -8.17 -27.97
CA ASP A 220 0.25 -8.34 -27.62
C ASP A 220 -0.17 -7.32 -26.55
N TYR A 221 -1.46 -6.94 -26.56
CA TYR A 221 -2.05 -6.17 -25.47
C TYR A 221 -2.09 -7.00 -24.18
N SER A 222 -1.80 -6.35 -23.06
CA SER A 222 -1.94 -6.98 -21.74
C SER A 222 -3.40 -7.22 -21.37
N THR A 223 -3.59 -8.11 -20.40
CA THR A 223 -4.89 -8.35 -19.78
C THR A 223 -4.78 -8.18 -18.27
N THR A 224 -5.83 -7.70 -17.62
CA THR A 224 -5.83 -7.53 -16.16
C THR A 224 -5.76 -8.88 -15.46
N LEU A 225 -4.79 -9.03 -14.55
CA LEU A 225 -4.60 -10.22 -13.73
C LEU A 225 -5.49 -10.15 -12.48
N ARG A 226 -6.26 -11.22 -12.23
CA ARG A 226 -6.90 -11.42 -10.92
C ARG A 226 -5.92 -12.16 -10.00
N PRO A 227 -5.47 -11.56 -8.88
CA PRO A 227 -4.49 -12.18 -8.02
C PRO A 227 -5.10 -13.41 -7.32
N LYS A 228 -4.29 -14.46 -7.14
CA LYS A 228 -4.66 -15.69 -6.43
C LYS A 228 -3.48 -16.26 -5.65
N GLY A 229 -3.75 -16.91 -4.52
CA GLY A 229 -2.74 -17.57 -3.71
C GLY A 229 -1.90 -16.59 -2.88
N SER A 230 -0.76 -17.08 -2.38
CA SER A 230 0.16 -16.26 -1.57
C SER A 230 1.13 -15.49 -2.47
N ILE A 231 1.15 -14.16 -2.34
CA ILE A 231 1.95 -13.26 -3.18
C ILE A 231 2.88 -12.45 -2.27
N SER A 232 4.19 -12.54 -2.51
CA SER A 232 5.15 -11.64 -1.88
C SER A 232 5.17 -10.31 -2.62
N ALA A 233 4.95 -9.22 -1.88
CA ALA A 233 5.03 -7.85 -2.37
C ALA A 233 6.07 -7.04 -1.56
N LEU A 234 7.18 -7.70 -1.25
CA LEU A 234 8.28 -7.12 -0.47
C LEU A 234 9.30 -6.40 -1.35
N THR A 235 9.41 -6.77 -2.63
CA THR A 235 10.44 -6.25 -3.53
C THR A 235 9.77 -5.71 -4.78
N ALA A 236 10.24 -4.56 -5.25
CA ALA A 236 9.77 -4.00 -6.51
C ALA A 236 10.06 -4.92 -7.70
N GLY A 237 9.17 -4.92 -8.69
CA GLY A 237 9.32 -5.72 -9.90
C GLY A 237 10.47 -5.25 -10.80
N ALA A 238 10.81 -6.05 -11.81
CA ALA A 238 11.78 -5.66 -12.83
C ALA A 238 11.30 -4.42 -13.60
N ASP A 239 12.26 -3.60 -14.06
CA ASP A 239 11.95 -2.52 -14.99
C ASP A 239 11.58 -3.11 -16.35
N CYS A 240 10.76 -2.41 -17.12
CA CYS A 240 10.53 -2.80 -18.51
C CYS A 240 11.81 -2.63 -19.33
N LEU A 241 11.99 -3.46 -20.37
CA LEU A 241 13.14 -3.38 -21.28
C LEU A 241 13.36 -1.93 -21.75
N GLN A 242 14.55 -1.41 -21.43
CA GLN A 242 14.98 -0.05 -21.74
C GLN A 242 16.51 0.03 -21.74
N HIS A 243 17.05 1.10 -22.32
CA HIS A 243 18.50 1.32 -22.36
C HIS A 243 19.06 1.61 -20.96
N ASN A 244 20.30 1.19 -20.69
CA ASN A 244 21.00 1.43 -19.41
C ASN A 244 20.26 1.00 -18.13
N ALA A 245 19.36 0.01 -18.22
CA ALA A 245 18.70 -0.59 -17.07
C ALA A 245 19.07 -2.07 -16.92
N PRO A 246 20.20 -2.39 -16.24
CA PRO A 246 20.55 -3.75 -15.90
C PRO A 246 19.42 -4.44 -15.11
N GLY A 247 19.05 -5.65 -15.52
CA GLY A 247 17.94 -6.39 -14.89
C GLY A 247 16.55 -5.97 -15.36
N SER A 248 16.43 -5.13 -16.39
CA SER A 248 15.17 -4.93 -17.09
C SER A 248 14.71 -6.21 -17.81
N SER A 249 13.40 -6.34 -18.00
CA SER A 249 12.76 -7.58 -18.49
C SER A 249 11.50 -7.27 -19.32
N ASP A 250 11.12 -8.20 -20.20
CA ASP A 250 9.77 -8.22 -20.80
C ASP A 250 8.70 -8.57 -19.74
N ASP A 251 9.12 -9.28 -18.68
CA ASP A 251 8.31 -9.51 -17.50
C ASP A 251 8.38 -8.32 -16.54
N CYS A 252 7.62 -7.26 -16.82
CA CYS A 252 7.73 -5.99 -16.10
C CYS A 252 6.42 -5.32 -15.67
N LEU A 253 5.26 -5.94 -15.94
CA LEU A 253 3.92 -5.36 -15.68
C LEU A 253 3.53 -5.42 -14.20
N PHE A 254 4.22 -4.59 -13.41
CA PHE A 254 4.07 -4.46 -11.97
C PHE A 254 3.62 -3.06 -11.57
N LEU A 255 2.95 -2.97 -10.42
CA LEU A 255 2.65 -1.73 -9.73
C LEU A 255 3.13 -1.80 -8.28
N ASN A 256 3.22 -0.65 -7.63
CA ASN A 256 3.60 -0.51 -6.24
C ASN A 256 2.53 0.32 -5.51
N ILE A 257 2.28 0.01 -4.24
CA ILE A 257 1.21 0.65 -3.45
C ILE A 257 1.79 1.16 -2.13
N TRP A 258 1.43 2.39 -1.76
CA TRP A 258 1.70 3.03 -0.48
C TRP A 258 0.37 3.42 0.17
N ALA A 259 0.16 3.01 1.42
CA ALA A 259 -1.05 3.30 2.16
C ALA A 259 -0.73 3.64 3.61
N THR A 260 -1.46 4.58 4.22
CA THR A 260 -1.33 4.89 5.67
C THR A 260 -2.27 4.05 6.54
N SER A 261 -3.25 3.39 5.93
CA SER A 261 -4.23 2.56 6.65
C SER A 261 -4.58 1.32 5.85
N LEU A 262 -4.59 0.16 6.51
CA LEU A 262 -5.01 -1.12 5.94
C LEU A 262 -6.35 -1.54 6.56
N PRO A 263 -7.40 -1.72 5.75
CA PRO A 263 -8.68 -2.24 6.23
C PRO A 263 -8.53 -3.60 6.90
N ALA A 264 -9.39 -3.87 7.88
CA ALA A 264 -9.45 -5.17 8.52
C ALA A 264 -9.66 -6.27 7.46
N SER A 265 -8.82 -7.32 7.52
CA SER A 265 -9.02 -8.55 6.76
C SER A 265 -10.27 -9.27 7.29
N THR A 266 -11.45 -8.81 6.92
CA THR A 266 -12.73 -9.39 7.32
C THR A 266 -13.11 -10.46 6.31
N GLY A 267 -13.15 -11.71 6.76
CA GLY A 267 -13.86 -12.79 6.07
C GLY A 267 -15.37 -12.56 6.13
N GLY A 268 -15.87 -11.53 5.44
CA GLY A 268 -17.29 -11.38 5.11
C GLY A 268 -18.24 -10.98 6.25
N ARG A 269 -17.83 -10.11 7.18
CA ARG A 269 -18.81 -9.48 8.10
C ARG A 269 -18.69 -7.96 8.10
N THR A 270 -19.78 -7.36 7.64
CA THR A 270 -20.20 -5.96 7.68
C THR A 270 -19.77 -5.24 8.95
N GLN A 271 -18.66 -4.52 8.86
CA GLN A 271 -18.44 -3.28 9.61
C GLN A 271 -18.69 -2.13 8.63
N ALA A 272 -19.08 -0.97 9.16
CA ALA A 272 -19.36 0.25 8.38
C ALA A 272 -18.36 0.42 7.23
N LYS A 273 -18.84 0.85 6.05
CA LYS A 273 -18.05 1.04 4.83
C LYS A 273 -16.68 1.60 5.23
N PRO A 274 -15.56 0.86 5.03
CA PRO A 274 -14.27 1.32 5.51
C PRO A 274 -14.07 2.74 4.99
N ALA A 275 -13.54 3.64 5.81
CA ALA A 275 -13.21 5.00 5.38
C ALA A 275 -12.06 4.91 4.36
N LEU A 276 -12.41 4.56 3.13
CA LEU A 276 -11.50 4.44 2.01
C LEU A 276 -10.98 5.83 1.65
N LYS A 277 -9.75 5.88 1.16
CA LYS A 277 -9.03 7.11 0.87
C LYS A 277 -8.97 7.37 -0.64
N PRO A 278 -8.92 8.63 -1.10
CA PRO A 278 -8.63 8.91 -2.50
C PRO A 278 -7.37 8.16 -2.97
N VAL A 279 -7.37 7.77 -4.24
CA VAL A 279 -6.25 7.02 -4.85
C VAL A 279 -5.56 7.91 -5.86
N LEU A 280 -4.24 8.04 -5.74
CA LEU A 280 -3.39 8.64 -6.77
C LEU A 280 -2.66 7.54 -7.53
N VAL A 281 -2.85 7.46 -8.84
CA VAL A 281 -2.09 6.56 -9.72
C VAL A 281 -1.11 7.41 -10.53
N TYR A 282 0.18 7.26 -10.23
CA TYR A 282 1.27 7.95 -10.91
C TYR A 282 1.82 7.13 -12.08
N ILE A 283 1.84 7.76 -13.26
CA ILE A 283 2.39 7.24 -14.50
C ILE A 283 3.71 7.99 -14.77
N HIS A 284 4.83 7.27 -14.72
CA HIS A 284 6.14 7.89 -14.90
C HIS A 284 6.36 8.43 -16.32
N GLY A 285 7.21 9.45 -16.44
CA GLY A 285 7.72 9.99 -17.71
C GLY A 285 8.85 9.13 -18.30
N GLY A 286 9.73 9.76 -19.09
CA GLY A 286 10.87 9.10 -19.76
C GLY A 286 10.68 8.89 -21.27
N GLY A 287 9.95 9.79 -21.94
CA GLY A 287 9.84 9.82 -23.41
C GLY A 287 9.25 8.55 -24.05
N TYR A 288 8.55 7.72 -23.27
CA TYR A 288 8.14 6.35 -23.63
C TYR A 288 9.30 5.38 -23.92
N VAL A 289 10.55 5.70 -23.58
CA VAL A 289 11.73 4.85 -23.86
C VAL A 289 12.47 4.41 -22.59
N GLU A 290 12.27 5.11 -21.49
CA GLU A 290 12.86 4.82 -20.18
C GLU A 290 11.89 5.19 -19.05
N GLY A 291 12.30 4.88 -17.82
CA GLY A 291 11.54 5.17 -16.60
C GLY A 291 11.09 3.90 -15.89
N SER A 292 10.64 4.08 -14.65
CA SER A 292 10.20 2.99 -13.79
C SER A 292 9.28 3.48 -12.69
N GLY A 293 8.25 2.68 -12.39
CA GLY A 293 7.41 2.85 -11.22
C GLY A 293 8.13 2.57 -9.90
N LYS A 294 9.33 1.97 -9.90
CA LYS A 294 10.12 1.75 -8.69
C LYS A 294 11.21 2.78 -8.44
N ASN A 295 11.29 3.84 -9.26
CA ASN A 295 12.29 4.89 -9.12
C ASN A 295 12.24 5.50 -7.70
N GLY A 296 13.33 5.33 -6.94
CA GLY A 296 13.42 5.80 -5.55
C GLY A 296 13.30 7.32 -5.40
N ASN A 297 13.67 8.09 -6.42
CA ASN A 297 13.49 9.55 -6.44
C ASN A 297 12.02 9.97 -6.56
N LEU A 298 11.13 9.03 -6.88
CA LEU A 298 9.69 9.22 -7.03
C LEU A 298 8.92 8.32 -6.04
N ASP A 299 9.54 7.93 -4.92
CA ASP A 299 8.85 7.17 -3.89
C ASP A 299 7.67 7.99 -3.32
N LEU A 300 6.49 7.35 -3.26
CA LEU A 300 5.24 8.03 -2.96
C LEU A 300 4.90 8.07 -1.45
N THR A 301 5.84 7.73 -0.56
CA THR A 301 5.65 7.75 0.90
C THR A 301 5.21 9.13 1.40
N ASN A 302 5.88 10.19 0.96
CA ASN A 302 5.59 11.55 1.42
C ASN A 302 4.21 12.04 0.99
N ILE A 303 3.84 11.82 -0.28
CA ILE A 303 2.52 12.23 -0.77
C ILE A 303 1.39 11.37 -0.18
N ALA A 304 1.63 10.07 0.03
CA ALA A 304 0.65 9.18 0.67
C ALA A 304 0.40 9.56 2.14
N SER A 305 1.47 9.78 2.90
CA SER A 305 1.40 10.06 4.33
C SER A 305 0.85 11.45 4.65
N ARG A 306 1.33 12.49 3.96
CA ARG A 306 0.86 13.87 4.19
C ARG A 306 -0.51 14.15 3.57
N GLY A 307 -0.82 13.49 2.44
CA GLY A 307 -2.07 13.69 1.71
C GLY A 307 -3.26 12.89 2.25
N ASP A 308 -3.03 11.95 3.18
CA ASP A 308 -4.01 10.94 3.60
C ASP A 308 -4.65 10.20 2.41
N ILE A 309 -3.82 9.76 1.47
CA ILE A 309 -4.23 9.05 0.24
C ILE A 309 -3.60 7.66 0.16
N VAL A 310 -4.13 6.82 -0.74
CA VAL A 310 -3.41 5.66 -1.25
C VAL A 310 -2.71 6.06 -2.53
N ALA A 311 -1.40 5.84 -2.60
CA ALA A 311 -0.62 6.14 -3.78
C ALA A 311 -0.21 4.85 -4.49
N VAL A 312 -0.25 4.87 -5.83
CA VAL A 312 0.10 3.75 -6.70
C VAL A 312 1.04 4.25 -7.77
N SER A 313 2.13 3.54 -8.03
CA SER A 313 2.98 3.74 -9.21
C SER A 313 2.93 2.51 -10.09
N ILE A 314 3.05 2.67 -11.40
CA ILE A 314 2.94 1.56 -12.36
C ILE A 314 4.16 1.54 -13.29
N ASN A 315 4.58 0.35 -13.69
CA ASN A 315 5.37 0.15 -14.90
C ASN A 315 4.43 -0.02 -16.09
N TYR A 316 4.90 0.31 -17.30
CA TYR A 316 4.25 0.00 -18.57
C TYR A 316 5.35 -0.23 -19.63
N ARG A 317 5.09 -1.02 -20.69
CA ARG A 317 6.12 -1.31 -21.70
C ARG A 317 6.60 -0.04 -22.41
N LEU A 318 7.88 -0.02 -22.79
CA LEU A 318 8.60 1.14 -23.31
C LEU A 318 9.25 0.82 -24.67
N GLY A 319 9.71 1.86 -25.36
CA GLY A 319 10.38 1.79 -26.65
C GLY A 319 9.64 0.92 -27.64
N ASN A 320 10.37 0.05 -28.33
CA ASN A 320 9.79 -0.85 -29.32
C ASN A 320 8.83 -1.87 -28.70
N THR A 321 8.96 -2.23 -27.41
CA THR A 321 8.06 -3.22 -26.79
C THR A 321 6.68 -2.66 -26.46
N GLY A 322 6.58 -1.34 -26.27
CA GLY A 322 5.33 -0.64 -25.92
C GLY A 322 4.74 0.23 -27.03
N MET A 323 5.55 0.70 -27.98
CA MET A 323 5.16 1.75 -28.92
C MET A 323 5.19 1.33 -30.40
N ILE A 324 5.73 0.16 -30.73
CA ILE A 324 5.84 -0.27 -32.13
C ILE A 324 4.47 -0.52 -32.74
N ALA A 325 4.28 -0.03 -33.97
CA ALA A 325 3.12 -0.34 -34.80
C ALA A 325 3.62 -0.94 -36.11
N PHE A 326 2.98 -2.01 -36.55
CA PHE A 326 3.27 -2.66 -37.82
C PHE A 326 2.11 -2.43 -38.80
N ASN A 327 2.43 -2.36 -40.09
CA ASN A 327 1.43 -2.29 -41.16
C ASN A 327 0.92 -3.69 -41.54
N ASP A 328 0.56 -4.50 -40.55
CA ASP A 328 0.06 -5.88 -40.71
C ASP A 328 -1.42 -6.03 -40.33
N GLY A 329 -2.06 -4.95 -39.86
CA GLY A 329 -3.46 -4.92 -39.42
C GLY A 329 -3.71 -5.56 -38.05
N ILE A 330 -2.71 -6.21 -37.44
CA ILE A 330 -2.80 -6.96 -36.18
C ILE A 330 -2.17 -6.13 -35.05
N HIS A 331 -0.94 -5.66 -35.23
CA HIS A 331 -0.16 -4.96 -34.22
C HIS A 331 -0.25 -3.45 -34.41
N LYS A 332 -1.33 -2.86 -33.90
CA LYS A 332 -1.72 -1.46 -34.17
C LYS A 332 -0.98 -0.42 -33.31
N GLY A 333 -0.02 -0.83 -32.50
CA GLY A 333 0.69 0.04 -31.55
C GLY A 333 -0.13 0.37 -30.29
N ASN A 334 0.32 1.39 -29.56
CA ASN A 334 -0.25 1.83 -28.27
C ASN A 334 -0.35 0.71 -27.22
N ILE A 335 0.59 -0.23 -27.26
CA ILE A 335 0.65 -1.36 -26.33
C ILE A 335 0.89 -0.86 -24.90
N ALA A 336 1.75 0.16 -24.75
CA ALA A 336 2.00 0.87 -23.49
C ALA A 336 0.70 1.45 -22.88
N LEU A 337 -0.17 2.04 -23.70
CA LEU A 337 -1.46 2.56 -23.25
C LEU A 337 -2.39 1.42 -22.79
N GLY A 338 -2.37 0.28 -23.50
CA GLY A 338 -3.06 -0.94 -23.07
C GLY A 338 -2.59 -1.45 -21.70
N ASP A 339 -1.29 -1.37 -21.42
CA ASP A 339 -0.72 -1.72 -20.11
C ASP A 339 -1.20 -0.78 -19.00
N GLN A 340 -1.23 0.53 -19.26
CA GLN A 340 -1.76 1.52 -18.34
C GLN A 340 -3.25 1.29 -18.04
N ILE A 341 -4.06 0.97 -19.06
CA ILE A 341 -5.47 0.60 -18.89
C ILE A 341 -5.60 -0.67 -18.05
N SER A 342 -4.78 -1.70 -18.29
CA SER A 342 -4.78 -2.93 -17.50
C SER A 342 -4.45 -2.68 -16.03
N ALA A 343 -3.48 -1.79 -15.75
CA ALA A 343 -3.13 -1.37 -14.40
C ALA A 343 -4.28 -0.60 -13.72
N LEU A 344 -4.93 0.33 -14.43
CA LEU A 344 -6.08 1.08 -13.89
C LEU A 344 -7.27 0.16 -13.59
N LYS A 345 -7.55 -0.82 -14.45
CA LYS A 345 -8.55 -1.87 -14.17
C LYS A 345 -8.19 -2.68 -12.94
N TRP A 346 -6.92 -3.04 -12.79
CA TRP A 346 -6.46 -3.73 -11.58
C TRP A 346 -6.68 -2.89 -10.33
N VAL A 347 -6.34 -1.59 -10.36
CA VAL A 347 -6.57 -0.65 -9.27
C VAL A 347 -8.06 -0.59 -8.94
N ALA A 348 -8.93 -0.39 -9.93
CA ALA A 348 -10.37 -0.34 -9.73
C ALA A 348 -10.94 -1.63 -9.09
N GLU A 349 -10.41 -2.79 -9.46
CA GLU A 349 -10.86 -4.09 -8.93
C GLU A 349 -10.33 -4.40 -7.51
N ASN A 350 -9.15 -3.88 -7.13
CA ASN A 350 -8.42 -4.40 -5.96
C ASN A 350 -8.04 -3.36 -4.89
N ILE A 351 -8.00 -2.06 -5.21
CA ILE A 351 -7.39 -1.04 -4.33
C ILE A 351 -8.14 -0.85 -2.99
N ALA A 352 -9.43 -1.20 -2.95
CA ALA A 352 -10.23 -1.20 -1.71
C ALA A 352 -9.63 -2.05 -0.60
N ALA A 353 -8.97 -3.18 -0.95
CA ALA A 353 -8.31 -4.03 0.03
C ALA A 353 -7.06 -3.37 0.66
N PHE A 354 -6.50 -2.35 0.00
CA PHE A 354 -5.35 -1.56 0.49
C PHE A 354 -5.79 -0.21 1.08
N GLY A 355 -7.09 0.00 1.27
CA GLY A 355 -7.64 1.21 1.87
C GLY A 355 -7.95 2.33 0.88
N GLY A 356 -7.82 2.10 -0.42
CA GLY A 356 -8.13 3.08 -1.47
C GLY A 356 -9.58 3.00 -1.94
N ASP A 357 -10.14 4.13 -2.36
CA ASP A 357 -11.49 4.23 -2.88
C ASP A 357 -11.47 4.12 -4.41
N PRO A 358 -11.98 3.02 -5.00
CA PRO A 358 -11.95 2.82 -6.46
C PRO A 358 -12.81 3.84 -7.21
N ASP A 359 -13.74 4.53 -6.53
CA ASP A 359 -14.59 5.57 -7.12
C ASP A 359 -13.95 6.97 -7.04
N ARG A 360 -12.77 7.11 -6.42
CA ARG A 360 -12.02 8.36 -6.26
C ARG A 360 -10.56 8.19 -6.69
N VAL A 361 -10.36 7.72 -7.91
CA VAL A 361 -9.05 7.58 -8.54
C VAL A 361 -8.69 8.86 -9.31
N THR A 362 -7.52 9.41 -9.00
CA THR A 362 -6.87 10.48 -9.78
C THR A 362 -5.65 9.89 -10.47
N ILE A 363 -5.57 10.00 -11.79
CA ILE A 363 -4.36 9.68 -12.55
C ILE A 363 -3.47 10.92 -12.66
N SER A 364 -2.17 10.76 -12.50
CA SER A 364 -1.18 11.81 -12.66
C SER A 364 0.05 11.30 -13.39
N GLY A 365 0.84 12.21 -13.95
CA GLY A 365 2.07 11.88 -14.63
C GLY A 365 2.86 13.11 -15.01
N GLU A 366 4.13 12.91 -15.35
CA GLU A 366 5.07 13.94 -15.79
C GLU A 366 5.59 13.59 -17.19
N SER A 367 5.85 14.59 -18.05
CA SER A 367 6.35 14.39 -19.41
C SER A 367 5.52 13.37 -20.22
N ALA A 368 6.11 12.28 -20.71
CA ALA A 368 5.41 11.19 -21.38
C ALA A 368 4.30 10.54 -20.51
N GLY A 369 4.43 10.59 -19.18
CA GLY A 369 3.39 10.23 -18.24
C GLY A 369 2.19 11.19 -18.29
N ALA A 370 2.42 12.50 -18.44
CA ALA A 370 1.36 13.48 -18.63
C ALA A 370 0.67 13.31 -20.00
N MET A 371 1.43 12.99 -21.05
CA MET A 371 0.85 12.60 -22.34
C MET A 371 -0.02 11.34 -22.23
N SER A 372 0.43 10.36 -21.44
CA SER A 372 -0.35 9.15 -21.14
C SER A 372 -1.66 9.47 -20.43
N VAL A 373 -1.62 10.35 -19.42
CA VAL A 373 -2.83 10.87 -18.76
C VAL A 373 -3.78 11.50 -19.78
N ARG A 374 -3.27 12.35 -20.68
CA ARG A 374 -4.10 12.98 -21.73
C ARG A 374 -4.73 11.96 -22.68
N ASN A 375 -4.03 10.89 -23.02
CA ASN A 375 -4.55 9.84 -23.92
C ASN A 375 -5.61 8.95 -23.25
N LEU A 376 -5.68 8.92 -21.92
CA LEU A 376 -6.63 8.13 -21.14
C LEU A 376 -7.94 8.87 -20.82
N LEU A 377 -7.98 10.19 -21.07
CA LEU A 377 -9.17 11.05 -20.97
C LEU A 377 -9.91 11.07 -22.31
#